data_AF-A0A146KBU9-F1
#
_entry.id   AF-A0A146KBU9-F1
#
_cell.length_a   1.000
_cell.length_b   1.000
_cell.length_c   1.000
_cell.angle_alpha   90.00
_cell.angle_beta   90.00
_cell.angle_gamma   90.00
#
_symmetry.space_group_name_H-M   'P 1'
#
loop_
_entity.id
_entity.type
_entity.pdbx_description
1 polymer ?
#
loop_
_entity_poly.entity_id
_entity_poly.type
_entity_poly.pdbx_seq_one_letter_code
_entity_poly.pdbx_strand_id
1 'polypeptide(L)'
;QVQKKALFTHSVHLQQILQYIKDKDFVSNTLNNIDFPAEDDKFQEKETKRNKYKIADVVLDTPYIKMNISNVPSIQNKQILRGLILNNVVVSMPYQFNNNNYLRAVIALKIDQLSPHMFSSCYNLEYIKLKCLTLSNGLLKIENNIKTIPACCFFNHHTHITHIQLNKVQVVEDSAFFYCSKLQFVDGPQVTHVHNQSFSTCIQLRDFNFPNLCYFGYYAFNELSLVKKISISSQFRFKMKNREFFKCTQLTFVYLKSVTSLGVQSFASCPNLRGCIFSSAELVEKSCFQDCSKLVWVEAPIVKAVLSNSFTDCKTLNRIWFDSNFIYEKDSFLGCRALNRKAKLDKRKYHRITGQYKKICKYVHYLTGIGKIQTD
;
A
#
# COMPACT_ATOMS: atom_id res chain seq x y z
N GLN A 1 -26.78 6.27 -0.48
CA GLN A 1 -25.79 7.28 -0.93
C GLN A 1 -24.34 6.79 -0.88
N VAL A 2 -23.91 5.99 0.12
CA VAL A 2 -22.51 5.52 0.23
C VAL A 2 -22.10 4.50 -0.86
N GLN A 3 -22.99 3.58 -1.26
CA GLN A 3 -22.74 2.70 -2.42
C GLN A 3 -22.62 3.46 -3.75
N LYS A 4 -23.45 4.50 -3.96
CA LYS A 4 -23.30 5.43 -5.11
C LYS A 4 -21.96 6.17 -5.05
N LYS A 5 -21.45 6.51 -3.86
CA LYS A 5 -20.11 7.10 -3.67
C LYS A 5 -18.97 6.10 -3.94
N ALA A 6 -19.12 4.82 -3.63
CA ALA A 6 -18.12 3.79 -3.91
C ALA A 6 -17.96 3.53 -5.42
N LEU A 7 -19.08 3.45 -6.15
CA LEU A 7 -19.11 3.43 -7.61
C LEU A 7 -18.54 4.74 -8.20
N PHE A 8 -18.83 5.88 -7.58
CA PHE A 8 -18.28 7.18 -7.98
C PHE A 8 -16.77 7.28 -7.73
N THR A 9 -16.23 6.74 -6.64
CA THR A 9 -14.77 6.70 -6.40
C THR A 9 -14.05 5.78 -7.37
N HIS A 10 -14.64 4.64 -7.72
CA HIS A 10 -14.10 3.79 -8.79
C HIS A 10 -14.09 4.52 -10.14
N SER A 11 -15.18 5.24 -10.45
CA SER A 11 -15.28 6.09 -11.64
C SER A 11 -14.25 7.22 -11.63
N VAL A 12 -14.00 7.89 -10.50
CA VAL A 12 -13.04 9.00 -10.41
C VAL A 12 -11.60 8.50 -10.51
N HIS A 13 -11.26 7.37 -9.89
CA HIS A 13 -9.92 6.79 -9.95
C HIS A 13 -9.60 6.27 -11.35
N LEU A 14 -10.53 5.55 -11.96
CA LEU A 14 -10.43 5.16 -13.36
C LEU A 14 -10.39 6.39 -14.26
N GLN A 15 -11.19 7.43 -14.01
CA GLN A 15 -11.10 8.69 -14.75
C GLN A 15 -9.76 9.40 -14.58
N GLN A 16 -9.12 9.36 -13.40
CA GLN A 16 -7.80 9.96 -13.18
C GLN A 16 -6.71 9.16 -13.90
N ILE A 17 -6.78 7.84 -13.90
CA ILE A 17 -5.88 7.00 -14.69
C ILE A 17 -6.14 7.21 -16.19
N LEU A 18 -7.40 7.25 -16.62
CA LEU A 18 -7.77 7.54 -18.00
C LEU A 18 -7.41 8.97 -18.40
N GLN A 19 -7.50 9.94 -17.50
CA GLN A 19 -7.08 11.31 -17.73
C GLN A 19 -5.56 11.38 -17.78
N TYR A 20 -4.83 10.65 -16.93
CA TYR A 20 -3.38 10.51 -17.03
C TYR A 20 -2.97 9.90 -18.36
N ILE A 21 -3.69 8.86 -18.82
CA ILE A 21 -3.52 8.26 -20.14
C ILE A 21 -3.81 9.32 -21.22
N LYS A 22 -4.95 10.04 -21.17
CA LYS A 22 -5.32 11.08 -22.13
C LYS A 22 -4.38 12.28 -22.16
N ASP A 23 -3.95 12.76 -21.00
CA ASP A 23 -3.01 13.87 -20.82
C ASP A 23 -1.62 13.49 -21.33
N LYS A 24 -1.27 12.20 -21.30
CA LYS A 24 -0.05 11.65 -21.92
C LYS A 24 -0.26 11.33 -23.41
N ASP A 25 -1.46 10.99 -23.84
CA ASP A 25 -1.83 10.79 -25.26
C ASP A 25 -1.89 12.13 -26.03
N PHE A 26 -2.16 13.27 -25.35
CA PHE A 26 -1.96 14.61 -25.91
C PHE A 26 -0.48 15.03 -25.95
N VAL A 27 0.41 14.17 -25.44
CA VAL A 27 1.84 14.33 -25.55
C VAL A 27 2.44 13.15 -26.31
N SER A 28 1.95 12.97 -27.54
CA SER A 28 2.72 12.37 -28.64
C SER A 28 4.04 13.11 -28.96
N ASN A 29 4.42 14.12 -28.17
CA ASN A 29 5.65 14.90 -28.26
C ASN A 29 6.59 14.82 -27.02
N THR A 30 6.40 13.87 -26.08
CA THR A 30 7.34 13.64 -24.94
C THR A 30 7.97 12.25 -24.91
N LEU A 31 7.85 11.50 -26.01
CA LEU A 31 8.82 10.45 -26.36
C LEU A 31 10.23 11.01 -26.58
N ASN A 32 10.39 12.33 -26.78
CA ASN A 32 11.67 12.99 -27.06
C ASN A 32 12.56 13.26 -25.85
N ASN A 33 12.10 13.06 -24.60
CA ASN A 33 12.84 13.44 -23.39
C ASN A 33 13.04 12.32 -22.36
N ILE A 34 12.69 11.08 -22.71
CA ILE A 34 13.20 9.90 -22.01
C ILE A 34 14.36 9.39 -22.86
N ASP A 35 15.59 9.52 -22.36
CA ASP A 35 16.80 9.10 -23.08
C ASP A 35 16.96 7.57 -23.04
N PHE A 36 15.89 6.82 -23.28
CA PHE A 36 16.03 5.50 -23.87
C PHE A 36 16.51 5.70 -25.30
N PRO A 37 17.30 4.79 -25.90
CA PRO A 37 17.47 4.87 -27.34
C PRO A 37 16.06 4.93 -27.90
N ALA A 38 15.79 5.99 -28.66
CA ALA A 38 14.51 6.31 -29.25
C ALA A 38 13.83 5.02 -29.72
N GLU A 39 12.50 5.01 -29.73
CA GLU A 39 11.65 3.98 -30.36
C GLU A 39 12.00 3.75 -31.84
N ASP A 40 13.19 3.24 -32.06
CA ASP A 40 13.86 2.97 -33.30
C ASP A 40 14.47 1.59 -33.06
N ASP A 41 13.72 0.59 -33.49
CA ASP A 41 14.14 -0.80 -33.61
C ASP A 41 15.57 -0.92 -34.18
N LYS A 42 16.06 0.09 -34.92
CA LYS A 42 17.40 0.18 -35.52
C LYS A 42 18.56 0.39 -34.54
N PHE A 43 18.42 1.15 -33.44
CA PHE A 43 19.53 1.35 -32.48
C PHE A 43 19.67 0.12 -31.56
N GLN A 44 18.53 -0.35 -31.03
CA GLN A 44 18.49 -1.62 -30.28
C GLN A 44 18.93 -2.79 -31.15
N GLU A 45 18.54 -2.88 -32.43
CA GLU A 45 19.09 -3.89 -33.34
C GLU A 45 20.61 -3.77 -33.50
N LYS A 46 21.17 -2.57 -33.68
CA LYS A 46 22.63 -2.40 -33.89
C LYS A 46 23.47 -2.77 -32.67
N GLU A 47 23.12 -2.28 -31.48
CA GLU A 47 23.85 -2.60 -30.24
C GLU A 47 23.62 -4.05 -29.82
N THR A 48 22.38 -4.56 -29.97
CA THR A 48 22.06 -5.92 -29.52
C THR A 48 22.38 -7.01 -30.55
N LYS A 49 22.63 -6.67 -31.82
CA LYS A 49 23.29 -7.57 -32.80
C LYS A 49 24.77 -7.76 -32.45
N ARG A 50 25.44 -6.72 -31.90
CA ARG A 50 26.83 -6.79 -31.44
C ARG A 50 26.99 -7.60 -30.15
N ASN A 51 26.01 -7.51 -29.26
CA ASN A 51 26.07 -8.07 -27.90
C ASN A 51 25.26 -9.38 -27.74
N LYS A 52 25.81 -10.51 -28.20
CA LYS A 52 25.27 -11.86 -27.91
C LYS A 52 25.97 -12.43 -26.66
N TYR A 53 25.47 -12.08 -25.48
CA TYR A 53 26.05 -12.55 -24.21
C TYR A 53 25.80 -14.05 -23.97
N LYS A 54 26.81 -14.75 -23.45
CA LYS A 54 26.71 -16.10 -22.88
C LYS A 54 26.54 -16.01 -21.36
N ILE A 55 26.21 -17.13 -20.69
CA ILE A 55 26.05 -17.19 -19.22
C ILE A 55 27.29 -16.66 -18.50
N ALA A 56 28.49 -17.05 -18.97
CA ALA A 56 29.76 -16.64 -18.39
C ALA A 56 29.96 -15.12 -18.41
N ASP A 57 29.32 -14.40 -19.34
CA ASP A 57 29.47 -12.96 -19.50
C ASP A 57 28.54 -12.16 -18.57
N VAL A 58 27.57 -12.81 -17.92
CA VAL A 58 26.67 -12.16 -16.94
C VAL A 58 27.44 -11.64 -15.72
N VAL A 59 28.65 -12.14 -15.45
CA VAL A 59 29.52 -11.60 -14.39
C VAL A 59 30.14 -10.25 -14.75
N LEU A 60 30.27 -9.92 -16.04
CA LEU A 60 30.82 -8.65 -16.50
C LEU A 60 29.82 -7.51 -16.19
N ASP A 61 30.32 -6.38 -15.69
CA ASP A 61 29.49 -5.19 -15.50
C ASP A 61 29.45 -4.42 -16.82
N THR A 62 28.32 -4.50 -17.52
CA THR A 62 28.14 -3.95 -18.87
C THR A 62 26.82 -3.19 -18.94
N PRO A 63 26.72 -2.14 -19.77
CA PRO A 63 25.56 -1.28 -19.78
C PRO A 63 24.31 -1.94 -20.41
N TYR A 64 24.48 -2.96 -21.25
CA TYR A 64 23.36 -3.63 -21.91
C TYR A 64 23.63 -5.12 -22.02
N ILE A 65 22.64 -5.96 -21.68
CA ILE A 65 22.74 -7.41 -21.83
C ILE A 65 21.57 -7.90 -22.69
N LYS A 66 21.89 -8.64 -23.76
CA LYS A 66 20.91 -9.43 -24.52
C LYS A 66 21.28 -10.90 -24.51
N MET A 67 20.31 -11.74 -24.17
CA MET A 67 20.47 -13.19 -24.11
C MET A 67 19.32 -13.91 -24.82
N ASN A 68 19.70 -14.93 -25.60
CA ASN A 68 18.79 -15.82 -26.32
C ASN A 68 18.73 -17.23 -25.68
N ILE A 69 19.17 -17.35 -24.44
CA ILE A 69 19.15 -18.61 -23.68
C ILE A 69 17.98 -18.61 -22.69
N SER A 70 17.50 -19.80 -22.32
CA SER A 70 16.38 -19.95 -21.38
C SER A 70 16.80 -19.92 -19.92
N ASN A 71 17.96 -20.49 -19.60
CA ASN A 71 18.48 -20.53 -18.24
C ASN A 71 19.44 -19.34 -18.02
N VAL A 72 18.92 -18.27 -17.42
CA VAL A 72 19.67 -17.05 -17.12
C VAL A 72 19.77 -16.92 -15.60
N PRO A 73 20.99 -16.84 -15.02
CA PRO A 73 21.14 -16.59 -13.59
C PRO A 73 20.60 -15.20 -13.22
N SER A 74 20.41 -14.92 -11.94
CA SER A 74 20.01 -13.58 -11.51
C SER A 74 21.06 -12.54 -11.91
N ILE A 75 20.59 -11.44 -12.49
CA ILE A 75 21.42 -10.31 -12.90
C ILE A 75 21.27 -9.26 -11.80
N GLN A 76 22.21 -9.20 -10.88
CA GLN A 76 22.12 -8.34 -9.69
C GLN A 76 23.36 -7.47 -9.52
N ASN A 77 23.21 -6.38 -8.76
CA ASN A 77 24.31 -5.52 -8.30
C ASN A 77 25.16 -4.91 -9.43
N LYS A 78 24.61 -4.74 -10.63
CA LYS A 78 25.30 -4.15 -11.76
C LYS A 78 25.29 -2.63 -11.65
N GLN A 79 26.48 -2.03 -11.62
CA GLN A 79 26.65 -0.61 -11.35
C GLN A 79 26.45 0.24 -12.59
N ILE A 80 26.51 -0.34 -13.79
CA ILE A 80 26.34 0.41 -15.04
C ILE A 80 25.23 -0.13 -15.94
N LEU A 81 24.59 -1.23 -15.57
CA LEU A 81 23.54 -1.86 -16.38
C LEU A 81 22.33 -0.93 -16.55
N ARG A 82 21.97 -0.65 -17.80
CA ARG A 82 20.85 0.22 -18.21
C ARG A 82 19.72 -0.54 -18.89
N GLY A 83 20.01 -1.62 -19.62
CA GLY A 83 18.98 -2.36 -20.37
C GLY A 83 19.20 -3.88 -20.43
N LEU A 84 18.09 -4.62 -20.34
CA LEU A 84 18.06 -6.07 -20.42
C LEU A 84 17.07 -6.56 -21.47
N ILE A 85 17.52 -7.50 -22.33
CA ILE A 85 16.66 -8.21 -23.29
C ILE A 85 16.87 -9.72 -23.14
N LEU A 86 15.86 -10.43 -22.64
CA LEU A 86 15.90 -11.86 -22.37
C LEU A 86 14.82 -12.57 -23.19
N ASN A 87 15.20 -13.08 -24.36
CA ASN A 87 14.24 -13.56 -25.36
C ASN A 87 13.63 -14.92 -25.03
N ASN A 88 14.34 -15.76 -24.28
CA ASN A 88 13.98 -17.15 -24.03
C ASN A 88 13.75 -17.51 -22.56
N VAL A 89 13.85 -16.54 -21.65
CA VAL A 89 13.61 -16.77 -20.21
C VAL A 89 12.12 -16.82 -19.94
N VAL A 90 11.67 -17.96 -19.42
CA VAL A 90 10.25 -18.21 -19.09
C VAL A 90 10.00 -18.13 -17.59
N VAL A 91 10.91 -18.71 -16.80
CA VAL A 91 10.77 -18.78 -15.35
C VAL A 91 11.49 -17.60 -14.72
N SER A 92 10.79 -16.89 -13.85
CA SER A 92 11.38 -15.92 -12.94
C SER A 92 11.91 -16.60 -11.68
N MET A 93 13.04 -16.16 -11.15
CA MET A 93 13.55 -16.56 -9.83
C MET A 93 13.61 -15.38 -8.87
N PRO A 94 13.63 -15.60 -7.54
CA PRO A 94 13.82 -14.52 -6.58
C PRO A 94 15.06 -13.68 -6.91
N TYR A 95 14.98 -12.36 -6.70
CA TYR A 95 16.07 -11.42 -6.95
C TYR A 95 16.57 -11.33 -8.41
N GLN A 96 15.80 -11.79 -9.41
CA GLN A 96 16.25 -11.89 -10.81
C GLN A 96 16.93 -10.63 -11.36
N PHE A 97 16.46 -9.42 -11.02
CA PHE A 97 17.01 -8.14 -11.48
C PHE A 97 17.37 -7.19 -10.33
N ASN A 98 17.53 -7.70 -9.10
CA ASN A 98 17.67 -6.91 -7.88
C ASN A 98 18.92 -5.99 -7.87
N ASN A 99 18.77 -4.82 -7.26
CA ASN A 99 19.84 -3.86 -6.96
C ASN A 99 20.64 -3.42 -8.20
N ASN A 100 19.96 -3.24 -9.33
CA ASN A 100 20.51 -2.62 -10.51
C ASN A 100 19.99 -1.18 -10.60
N ASN A 101 20.60 -0.26 -9.87
CA ASN A 101 20.07 1.10 -9.67
C ASN A 101 19.95 1.91 -10.98
N TYR A 102 20.82 1.63 -11.95
CA TYR A 102 20.82 2.27 -13.28
C TYR A 102 20.00 1.52 -14.32
N LEU A 103 19.40 0.38 -13.96
CA LEU A 103 18.57 -0.40 -14.88
C LEU A 103 17.32 0.39 -15.17
N ARG A 104 17.17 0.76 -16.44
CA ARG A 104 16.06 1.57 -16.91
C ARG A 104 15.03 0.73 -17.67
N ALA A 105 15.43 -0.37 -18.34
CA ALA A 105 14.53 -1.19 -19.14
C ALA A 105 14.78 -2.69 -19.03
N VAL A 106 13.68 -3.46 -18.98
CA VAL A 106 13.70 -4.93 -19.06
C VAL A 106 12.67 -5.41 -20.08
N ILE A 107 13.12 -6.19 -21.06
CA ILE A 107 12.27 -6.88 -22.04
C ILE A 107 12.49 -8.39 -21.86
N ALA A 108 11.47 -9.09 -21.36
CA ALA A 108 11.50 -10.54 -21.21
C ALA A 108 10.10 -11.11 -21.44
N LEU A 109 9.72 -11.15 -22.72
CA LEU A 109 8.34 -11.39 -23.19
C LEU A 109 7.75 -12.75 -22.82
N LYS A 110 8.57 -13.70 -22.37
CA LYS A 110 8.14 -15.05 -21.99
C LYS A 110 7.98 -15.24 -20.49
N ILE A 111 8.45 -14.30 -19.65
CA ILE A 111 8.25 -14.35 -18.21
C ILE A 111 6.77 -14.05 -17.90
N ASP A 112 6.07 -15.03 -17.34
CA ASP A 112 4.65 -14.93 -17.02
C ASP A 112 4.30 -15.04 -15.54
N GLN A 113 5.31 -15.16 -14.67
CA GLN A 113 5.19 -15.08 -13.22
C GLN A 113 6.11 -14.01 -12.66
N LEU A 114 5.73 -13.47 -11.51
CA LEU A 114 6.57 -12.57 -10.71
C LEU A 114 7.20 -13.36 -9.57
N SER A 115 8.38 -12.95 -9.14
CA SER A 115 9.11 -13.55 -8.02
C SER A 115 9.45 -12.51 -6.94
N PRO A 116 9.69 -12.95 -5.70
CA PRO A 116 10.13 -12.05 -4.63
C PRO A 116 11.40 -11.29 -5.01
N HIS A 117 11.46 -10.01 -4.63
CA HIS A 117 12.60 -9.12 -4.89
C HIS A 117 13.00 -8.95 -6.37
N MET A 118 12.17 -9.36 -7.34
CA MET A 118 12.53 -9.37 -8.77
C MET A 118 13.12 -8.04 -9.26
N PHE A 119 12.50 -6.91 -8.93
CA PHE A 119 12.93 -5.55 -9.31
C PHE A 119 13.26 -4.68 -8.09
N SER A 120 13.57 -5.31 -6.95
CA SER A 120 13.95 -4.60 -5.73
C SER A 120 15.16 -3.70 -6.00
N SER A 121 15.11 -2.47 -5.49
CA SER A 121 16.13 -1.43 -5.67
C SER A 121 16.49 -1.14 -7.14
N CYS A 122 15.55 -1.26 -8.08
CA CYS A 122 15.74 -0.82 -9.46
C CYS A 122 15.21 0.62 -9.65
N TYR A 123 15.91 1.60 -9.06
CA TYR A 123 15.38 2.96 -8.87
C TYR A 123 14.99 3.69 -10.15
N ASN A 124 15.76 3.48 -11.22
CA ASN A 124 15.58 4.14 -12.51
C ASN A 124 14.76 3.31 -13.50
N LEU A 125 14.08 2.25 -13.06
CA LEU A 125 13.30 1.39 -13.93
C LEU A 125 12.10 2.14 -14.50
N GLU A 126 12.15 2.43 -15.80
CA GLU A 126 11.19 3.25 -16.56
C GLU A 126 10.31 2.39 -17.48
N TYR A 127 10.88 1.29 -17.99
CA TYR A 127 10.22 0.43 -18.95
C TYR A 127 10.35 -1.06 -18.59
N ILE A 128 9.23 -1.76 -18.55
CA ILE A 128 9.21 -3.22 -18.38
C ILE A 128 8.22 -3.79 -19.39
N LYS A 129 8.66 -4.82 -20.12
CA LYS A 129 7.77 -5.64 -20.95
C LYS A 129 8.00 -7.12 -20.66
N LEU A 130 7.17 -7.65 -19.77
CA LEU A 130 7.02 -9.10 -19.52
C LEU A 130 5.69 -9.57 -20.13
N LYS A 131 5.44 -10.89 -20.12
CA LYS A 131 4.13 -11.44 -20.48
C LYS A 131 3.06 -11.03 -19.46
N CYS A 132 3.42 -10.96 -18.17
CA CYS A 132 2.50 -10.71 -17.04
C CYS A 132 2.51 -9.28 -16.52
N LEU A 133 3.35 -8.41 -17.07
CA LEU A 133 3.59 -7.09 -16.50
C LEU A 133 4.07 -6.12 -17.57
N THR A 134 3.51 -4.92 -17.55
CA THR A 134 4.03 -3.77 -18.29
C THR A 134 4.30 -2.60 -17.37
N LEU A 135 5.42 -1.90 -17.59
CA LEU A 135 5.69 -0.58 -17.05
C LEU A 135 6.02 0.31 -18.23
N SER A 136 5.27 1.39 -18.42
CA SER A 136 5.55 2.39 -19.45
C SER A 136 4.92 3.70 -19.03
N ASN A 137 5.61 4.82 -19.29
CA ASN A 137 5.13 6.15 -18.91
C ASN A 137 4.67 6.23 -17.45
N GLY A 138 5.35 5.52 -16.56
CA GLY A 138 5.04 5.44 -15.13
C GLY A 138 3.77 4.69 -14.73
N LEU A 139 3.06 4.08 -15.68
CA LEU A 139 1.95 3.16 -15.42
C LEU A 139 2.47 1.72 -15.32
N LEU A 140 2.39 1.13 -14.13
CA LEU A 140 2.63 -0.28 -13.89
C LEU A 140 1.31 -1.05 -14.01
N LYS A 141 1.17 -1.87 -15.04
CA LYS A 141 -0.02 -2.68 -15.27
C LYS A 141 0.31 -4.15 -15.14
N ILE A 142 -0.37 -4.81 -14.20
CA ILE A 142 -0.29 -6.25 -14.03
C ILE A 142 -1.26 -6.91 -15.01
N GLU A 143 -0.71 -7.72 -15.89
CA GLU A 143 -1.44 -8.45 -16.93
C GLU A 143 -1.61 -9.92 -16.54
N ASN A 144 -2.38 -10.66 -17.33
CA ASN A 144 -2.71 -12.07 -17.09
C ASN A 144 -3.43 -12.32 -15.75
N ASN A 145 -3.57 -13.60 -15.40
CA ASN A 145 -4.25 -14.06 -14.19
C ASN A 145 -3.34 -13.99 -12.94
N ILE A 146 -2.40 -13.04 -12.85
CA ILE A 146 -1.58 -12.85 -11.64
C ILE A 146 -2.48 -12.53 -10.45
N LYS A 147 -2.44 -13.38 -9.43
CA LYS A 147 -3.24 -13.22 -8.20
C LYS A 147 -2.48 -12.56 -7.06
N THR A 148 -1.16 -12.62 -7.07
CA THR A 148 -0.32 -12.14 -5.98
C THR A 148 0.84 -11.32 -6.53
N ILE A 149 1.06 -10.14 -5.95
CA ILE A 149 2.34 -9.43 -6.11
C ILE A 149 3.29 -9.95 -5.03
N PRO A 150 4.42 -10.58 -5.40
CA PRO A 150 5.34 -11.16 -4.43
C PRO A 150 6.02 -10.13 -3.52
N ALA A 151 6.53 -10.63 -2.39
CA ALA A 151 7.21 -9.80 -1.40
C ALA A 151 8.38 -9.04 -2.03
N CYS A 152 8.49 -7.75 -1.69
CA CYS A 152 9.55 -6.86 -2.14
C CYS A 152 9.75 -6.76 -3.66
N CYS A 153 8.77 -7.16 -4.49
CA CYS A 153 8.95 -7.24 -5.95
C CYS A 153 9.38 -5.90 -6.56
N PHE A 154 8.81 -4.79 -6.07
CA PHE A 154 9.16 -3.40 -6.42
C PHE A 154 9.57 -2.62 -5.16
N PHE A 155 10.41 -3.24 -4.33
CA PHE A 155 10.89 -2.65 -3.07
C PHE A 155 11.85 -1.48 -3.32
N ASN A 156 11.65 -0.41 -2.55
CA ASN A 156 12.61 0.68 -2.34
C ASN A 156 12.82 1.61 -3.55
N HIS A 157 12.37 2.86 -3.42
CA HIS A 157 12.74 4.00 -4.28
C HIS A 157 12.48 3.84 -5.79
N HIS A 158 11.39 3.20 -6.21
CA HIS A 158 10.97 3.34 -7.60
C HIS A 158 10.56 4.78 -7.92
N THR A 159 11.32 5.43 -8.80
CA THR A 159 11.15 6.86 -9.12
C THR A 159 10.24 7.12 -10.32
N HIS A 160 9.93 6.09 -11.12
CA HIS A 160 9.10 6.25 -12.32
C HIS A 160 7.69 5.68 -12.17
N ILE A 161 7.45 4.77 -11.23
CA ILE A 161 6.11 4.21 -10.99
C ILE A 161 5.25 5.28 -10.33
N THR A 162 4.29 5.82 -11.09
CA THR A 162 3.33 6.85 -10.64
C THR A 162 1.91 6.30 -10.51
N HIS A 163 1.55 5.29 -11.30
CA HIS A 163 0.24 4.67 -11.31
C HIS A 163 0.38 3.15 -11.33
N ILE A 164 -0.48 2.44 -10.60
CA ILE A 164 -0.50 0.97 -10.60
C ILE A 164 -1.91 0.46 -10.93
N GLN A 165 -2.03 -0.52 -11.82
CA GLN A 165 -3.24 -1.28 -12.12
C GLN A 165 -3.08 -2.75 -11.72
N LEU A 166 -3.86 -3.18 -10.72
CA LEU A 166 -3.86 -4.50 -10.09
C LEU A 166 -5.15 -5.29 -10.41
N ASN A 167 -5.58 -5.30 -11.68
CA ASN A 167 -6.93 -5.73 -12.12
C ASN A 167 -7.42 -7.07 -11.54
N LYS A 168 -6.59 -8.12 -11.57
CA LYS A 168 -6.94 -9.48 -11.12
C LYS A 168 -6.22 -9.92 -9.84
N VAL A 169 -5.38 -9.04 -9.30
CA VAL A 169 -4.58 -9.28 -8.11
C VAL A 169 -5.48 -9.25 -6.88
N GLN A 170 -5.30 -10.23 -6.01
CA GLN A 170 -6.03 -10.39 -4.75
C GLN A 170 -5.13 -10.09 -3.55
N VAL A 171 -3.83 -10.39 -3.66
CA VAL A 171 -2.86 -10.27 -2.56
C VAL A 171 -1.68 -9.40 -2.98
N VAL A 172 -1.32 -8.44 -2.14
CA VAL A 172 -0.06 -7.69 -2.22
C VAL A 172 0.78 -8.07 -1.00
N GLU A 173 1.88 -8.76 -1.24
CA GLU A 173 2.75 -9.28 -0.18
C GLU A 173 3.62 -8.20 0.49
N ASP A 174 4.36 -8.65 1.51
CA ASP A 174 5.22 -7.81 2.35
C ASP A 174 6.13 -6.90 1.50
N SER A 175 6.07 -5.60 1.80
CA SER A 175 6.95 -4.57 1.23
C SER A 175 6.99 -4.50 -0.30
N ALA A 176 5.99 -5.06 -1.00
CA ALA A 176 5.96 -5.16 -2.46
C ALA A 176 6.16 -3.82 -3.19
N PHE A 177 5.65 -2.72 -2.64
CA PHE A 177 5.80 -1.35 -3.16
C PHE A 177 6.34 -0.38 -2.08
N PHE A 178 7.09 -0.91 -1.10
CA PHE A 178 7.66 -0.10 -0.03
C PHE A 178 8.46 1.08 -0.60
N TYR A 179 8.17 2.28 -0.12
CA TYR A 179 8.89 3.50 -0.47
C TYR A 179 8.91 3.82 -1.98
N CYS A 180 7.84 3.47 -2.72
CA CYS A 180 7.60 3.97 -4.07
C CYS A 180 7.28 5.47 -4.03
N SER A 181 8.32 6.31 -3.94
CA SER A 181 8.23 7.73 -3.60
C SER A 181 7.44 8.59 -4.60
N LYS A 182 7.24 8.11 -5.83
CA LYS A 182 6.53 8.83 -6.90
C LYS A 182 5.16 8.24 -7.21
N LEU A 183 4.78 7.16 -6.52
CA LEU A 183 3.48 6.52 -6.67
C LEU A 183 2.37 7.48 -6.22
N GLN A 184 1.43 7.78 -7.10
CA GLN A 184 0.33 8.72 -6.87
C GLN A 184 -1.01 8.01 -6.74
N PHE A 185 -1.21 6.91 -7.47
CA PHE A 185 -2.49 6.21 -7.57
C PHE A 185 -2.32 4.70 -7.68
N VAL A 186 -3.17 3.94 -6.98
CA VAL A 186 -3.23 2.47 -7.10
C VAL A 186 -4.68 2.02 -7.30
N ASP A 187 -4.95 1.34 -8.41
CA ASP A 187 -6.24 0.70 -8.68
C ASP A 187 -6.14 -0.81 -8.47
N GLY A 188 -6.93 -1.37 -7.56
CA GLY A 188 -6.95 -2.81 -7.28
C GLY A 188 -8.32 -3.29 -6.84
N PRO A 189 -9.32 -3.32 -7.74
CA PRO A 189 -10.70 -3.63 -7.37
C PRO A 189 -10.88 -5.03 -6.75
N GLN A 190 -9.99 -5.97 -7.05
CA GLN A 190 -10.01 -7.34 -6.54
C GLN A 190 -9.09 -7.58 -5.34
N VAL A 191 -8.34 -6.55 -4.90
CA VAL A 191 -7.40 -6.68 -3.77
C VAL A 191 -8.18 -6.87 -2.48
N THR A 192 -7.90 -7.98 -1.80
CA THR A 192 -8.50 -8.36 -0.51
C THR A 192 -7.48 -8.33 0.62
N HIS A 193 -6.19 -8.52 0.32
CA HIS A 193 -5.12 -8.56 1.32
C HIS A 193 -3.95 -7.65 0.92
N VAL A 194 -3.58 -6.76 1.83
CA VAL A 194 -2.36 -5.96 1.74
C VAL A 194 -1.52 -6.25 2.98
N HIS A 195 -0.32 -6.79 2.77
CA HIS A 195 0.53 -7.29 3.83
C HIS A 195 1.45 -6.19 4.42
N ASN A 196 2.49 -6.58 5.15
CA ASN A 196 3.25 -5.66 5.98
C ASN A 196 4.00 -4.67 5.10
N GLN A 197 3.95 -3.39 5.44
CA GLN A 197 4.72 -2.32 4.77
C GLN A 197 4.50 -2.21 3.24
N SER A 198 3.51 -2.89 2.65
CA SER A 198 3.37 -2.99 1.18
C SER A 198 3.31 -1.65 0.47
N PHE A 199 2.67 -0.62 1.04
CA PHE A 199 2.61 0.75 0.52
C PHE A 199 3.15 1.78 1.54
N SER A 200 3.94 1.33 2.50
CA SER A 200 4.57 2.20 3.49
C SER A 200 5.44 3.25 2.81
N THR A 201 5.38 4.49 3.32
CA THR A 201 6.22 5.61 2.86
C THR A 201 6.04 5.94 1.36
N CYS A 202 4.91 5.58 0.76
CA CYS A 202 4.50 6.08 -0.56
C CYS A 202 4.00 7.52 -0.42
N ILE A 203 4.90 8.46 -0.12
CA ILE A 203 4.58 9.83 0.32
C ILE A 203 3.78 10.65 -0.71
N GLN A 204 3.84 10.30 -2.00
CA GLN A 204 3.08 10.96 -3.07
C GLN A 204 1.72 10.30 -3.35
N LEU A 205 1.38 9.20 -2.67
CA LEU A 205 0.13 8.47 -2.90
C LEU A 205 -1.04 9.35 -2.45
N ARG A 206 -1.92 9.67 -3.39
CA ARG A 206 -3.08 10.55 -3.19
C ARG A 206 -4.35 9.76 -2.97
N ASP A 207 -4.49 8.63 -3.68
CA ASP A 207 -5.66 7.79 -3.61
C ASP A 207 -5.33 6.33 -3.95
N PHE A 208 -6.11 5.41 -3.38
CA PHE A 208 -6.06 3.99 -3.70
C PHE A 208 -7.45 3.37 -3.67
N ASN A 209 -7.72 2.45 -4.58
CA ASN A 209 -9.02 1.81 -4.72
C ASN A 209 -8.96 0.31 -4.39
N PHE A 210 -9.26 -0.04 -3.13
CA PHE A 210 -9.35 -1.42 -2.64
C PHE A 210 -10.71 -1.67 -1.94
N PRO A 211 -11.81 -1.77 -2.70
CA PRO A 211 -13.16 -1.80 -2.13
C PRO A 211 -13.43 -3.06 -1.29
N ASN A 212 -12.74 -4.16 -1.63
CA ASN A 212 -12.90 -5.47 -1.01
C ASN A 212 -11.86 -5.77 0.09
N LEU A 213 -10.99 -4.81 0.41
CA LEU A 213 -9.87 -5.00 1.35
C LEU A 213 -10.36 -5.47 2.72
N CYS A 214 -9.96 -6.68 3.13
CA CYS A 214 -10.33 -7.32 4.38
C CYS A 214 -9.14 -7.68 5.27
N TYR A 215 -7.94 -7.21 4.94
CA TYR A 215 -6.75 -7.47 5.73
C TYR A 215 -5.71 -6.36 5.56
N PHE A 216 -5.16 -5.92 6.69
CA PHE A 216 -4.00 -5.04 6.76
C PHE A 216 -2.82 -5.76 7.46
N GLY A 217 -1.65 -5.69 6.85
CA GLY A 217 -0.39 -5.95 7.52
C GLY A 217 0.05 -4.78 8.41
N TYR A 218 1.08 -5.03 9.20
CA TYR A 218 1.74 -4.01 10.01
C TYR A 218 2.28 -2.90 9.10
N TYR A 219 2.04 -1.63 9.44
CA TYR A 219 2.54 -0.46 8.69
C TYR A 219 2.13 -0.41 7.20
N ALA A 220 1.09 -1.16 6.78
CA ALA A 220 0.75 -1.34 5.35
C ALA A 220 0.63 -0.03 4.55
N PHE A 221 0.12 1.04 5.18
CA PHE A 221 -0.13 2.35 4.60
C PHE A 221 0.38 3.50 5.50
N ASN A 222 1.48 3.30 6.24
CA ASN A 222 1.99 4.39 7.08
C ASN A 222 2.68 5.45 6.21
N GLU A 223 2.68 6.68 6.71
CA GLU A 223 3.34 7.85 6.11
C GLU A 223 2.84 8.22 4.71
N LEU A 224 1.57 7.89 4.39
CA LEU A 224 0.89 8.38 3.19
C LEU A 224 0.53 9.86 3.34
N SER A 225 1.51 10.70 3.02
CA SER A 225 1.47 12.13 3.32
C SER A 225 0.47 12.92 2.48
N LEU A 226 -0.10 12.36 1.41
CA LEU A 226 -1.08 13.05 0.55
C LEU A 226 -2.48 12.44 0.54
N VAL A 227 -2.70 11.26 1.11
CA VAL A 227 -4.04 10.65 1.18
C VAL A 227 -4.95 11.49 2.06
N LYS A 228 -6.07 11.94 1.49
CA LYS A 228 -7.03 12.81 2.19
C LYS A 228 -8.17 12.05 2.85
N LYS A 229 -8.55 10.90 2.31
CA LYS A 229 -9.71 10.11 2.75
C LYS A 229 -9.39 8.63 2.64
N ILE A 230 -9.89 7.85 3.60
CA ILE A 230 -9.87 6.39 3.54
C ILE A 230 -11.31 5.92 3.66
N SER A 231 -11.75 5.06 2.75
CA SER A 231 -13.10 4.51 2.72
C SER A 231 -13.07 3.04 2.33
N ILE A 232 -13.20 2.13 3.30
CA ILE A 232 -13.19 0.68 3.08
C ILE A 232 -14.44 0.07 3.71
N SER A 233 -15.15 -0.74 2.91
CA SER A 233 -16.41 -1.37 3.28
C SER A 233 -16.45 -2.81 2.81
N SER A 234 -15.48 -3.62 3.26
CA SER A 234 -15.46 -5.05 2.97
C SER A 234 -16.69 -5.77 3.53
N GLN A 235 -17.10 -6.85 2.89
CA GLN A 235 -18.13 -7.74 3.43
C GLN A 235 -17.65 -8.57 4.64
N PHE A 236 -16.32 -8.68 4.82
CA PHE A 236 -15.73 -9.44 5.90
C PHE A 236 -15.33 -8.54 7.07
N ARG A 237 -15.53 -9.03 8.28
CA ARG A 237 -15.03 -8.38 9.50
C ARG A 237 -13.56 -8.72 9.72
N PHE A 238 -12.75 -7.73 10.08
CA PHE A 238 -11.32 -7.93 10.27
C PHE A 238 -10.71 -6.92 11.24
N LYS A 239 -9.44 -7.12 11.63
CA LYS A 239 -8.73 -6.25 12.55
C LYS A 239 -7.67 -5.42 11.85
N MET A 240 -7.44 -4.24 12.43
CA MET A 240 -6.17 -3.53 12.28
C MET A 240 -5.18 -4.02 13.35
N LYS A 241 -3.90 -3.88 13.07
CA LYS A 241 -2.78 -4.34 13.87
C LYS A 241 -1.99 -3.17 14.46
N ASN A 242 -0.99 -2.65 13.75
CA ASN A 242 -0.09 -1.61 14.25
C ASN A 242 0.26 -0.63 13.11
N ARG A 243 0.01 0.66 13.37
CA ARG A 243 0.46 1.80 12.54
C ARG A 243 0.05 1.73 11.07
N GLU A 244 -1.09 1.13 10.74
CA GLU A 244 -1.55 0.99 9.34
C GLU A 244 -1.60 2.33 8.60
N PHE A 245 -2.08 3.40 9.24
CA PHE A 245 -2.18 4.76 8.68
C PHE A 245 -1.44 5.79 9.54
N PHE A 246 -0.40 5.35 10.24
CA PHE A 246 0.41 6.23 11.09
C PHE A 246 1.01 7.37 10.28
N LYS A 247 0.99 8.60 10.82
CA LYS A 247 1.54 9.80 10.16
C LYS A 247 0.98 10.07 8.74
N CYS A 248 -0.27 9.72 8.46
CA CYS A 248 -0.96 10.19 7.25
C CYS A 248 -1.35 11.66 7.43
N THR A 249 -0.42 12.58 7.17
CA THR A 249 -0.51 13.97 7.61
C THR A 249 -1.63 14.78 6.96
N GLN A 250 -2.04 14.43 5.74
CA GLN A 250 -3.14 15.07 5.02
C GLN A 250 -4.48 14.35 5.15
N LEU A 251 -4.53 13.25 5.90
CA LEU A 251 -5.76 12.49 6.12
C LEU A 251 -6.76 13.35 6.88
N THR A 252 -7.96 13.53 6.31
CA THR A 252 -9.02 14.37 6.88
C THR A 252 -10.23 13.56 7.35
N PHE A 253 -10.45 12.38 6.77
CA PHE A 253 -11.64 11.59 7.04
C PHE A 253 -11.37 10.09 6.88
N VAL A 254 -11.93 9.29 7.78
CA VAL A 254 -11.82 7.83 7.76
C VAL A 254 -13.20 7.19 7.85
N TYR A 255 -13.48 6.26 6.96
CA TYR A 255 -14.66 5.38 7.00
C TYR A 255 -14.19 3.93 6.86
N LEU A 256 -14.21 3.18 7.97
CA LEU A 256 -13.88 1.75 7.97
C LEU A 256 -15.05 0.99 8.57
N LYS A 257 -15.95 0.48 7.72
CA LYS A 257 -17.20 -0.14 8.18
C LYS A 257 -16.95 -1.43 8.97
N SER A 258 -16.03 -2.26 8.48
CA SER A 258 -15.94 -3.68 8.85
C SER A 258 -14.78 -4.01 9.78
N VAL A 259 -14.07 -2.99 10.26
CA VAL A 259 -12.97 -3.17 11.20
C VAL A 259 -13.52 -3.38 12.61
N THR A 260 -13.13 -4.47 13.28
CA THR A 260 -13.59 -4.85 14.62
C THR A 260 -12.69 -4.36 15.75
N SER A 261 -11.39 -4.19 15.47
CA SER A 261 -10.43 -3.56 16.38
C SER A 261 -9.60 -2.55 15.62
N LEU A 262 -9.56 -1.31 16.13
CA LEU A 262 -8.67 -0.26 15.62
C LEU A 262 -7.31 -0.45 16.26
N GLY A 263 -6.26 -0.60 15.44
CA GLY A 263 -4.95 -1.06 15.87
C GLY A 263 -4.14 -0.03 16.65
N VAL A 264 -3.03 -0.51 17.22
CA VAL A 264 -2.08 0.30 18.00
C VAL A 264 -1.51 1.38 17.10
N GLN A 265 -1.64 2.65 17.51
CA GLN A 265 -1.13 3.80 16.76
C GLN A 265 -1.60 3.89 15.29
N SER A 266 -2.68 3.20 14.91
CA SER A 266 -3.10 3.09 13.50
C SER A 266 -3.35 4.43 12.83
N PHE A 267 -3.82 5.44 13.54
CA PHE A 267 -4.05 6.80 13.05
C PHE A 267 -3.21 7.84 13.82
N ALA A 268 -2.22 7.42 14.61
CA ALA A 268 -1.44 8.36 15.39
C ALA A 268 -0.67 9.33 14.49
N SER A 269 -0.52 10.56 14.98
CA SER A 269 0.12 11.67 14.27
C SER A 269 -0.52 12.00 12.92
N CYS A 270 -1.85 11.89 12.81
CA CYS A 270 -2.64 12.42 11.70
C CYS A 270 -3.24 13.81 12.05
N PRO A 271 -2.45 14.90 12.00
CA PRO A 271 -2.84 16.20 12.54
C PRO A 271 -4.03 16.86 11.82
N ASN A 272 -4.34 16.44 10.58
CA ASN A 272 -5.47 16.97 9.81
C ASN A 272 -6.74 16.13 9.88
N LEU A 273 -6.72 15.00 10.59
CA LEU A 273 -7.88 14.10 10.70
C LEU A 273 -8.99 14.83 11.45
N ARG A 274 -10.19 14.93 10.85
CA ARG A 274 -11.33 15.68 11.41
C ARG A 274 -12.46 14.79 11.90
N GLY A 275 -12.72 13.69 11.23
CA GLY A 275 -13.86 12.83 11.52
C GLY A 275 -13.63 11.39 11.11
N CYS A 276 -14.17 10.46 11.91
CA CYS A 276 -14.01 9.03 11.68
C CYS A 276 -15.31 8.28 11.93
N ILE A 277 -15.62 7.28 11.10
CA ILE A 277 -16.75 6.38 11.26
C ILE A 277 -16.25 4.92 11.24
N PHE A 278 -16.57 4.18 12.29
CA PHE A 278 -16.20 2.77 12.50
C PHE A 278 -17.41 1.95 12.94
N SER A 279 -18.21 1.48 11.99
CA SER A 279 -19.52 0.87 12.29
C SER A 279 -19.44 -0.46 13.04
N SER A 280 -18.34 -1.20 12.92
CA SER A 280 -18.15 -2.51 13.57
C SER A 280 -17.04 -2.55 14.61
N ALA A 281 -16.44 -1.40 14.97
CA ALA A 281 -15.33 -1.39 15.91
C ALA A 281 -15.82 -1.61 17.35
N GLU A 282 -15.27 -2.63 18.00
CA GLU A 282 -15.53 -2.96 19.41
C GLU A 282 -14.41 -2.50 20.35
N LEU A 283 -13.20 -2.31 19.82
CA LEU A 283 -12.00 -1.96 20.58
C LEU A 283 -11.21 -0.84 19.87
N VAL A 284 -10.79 0.15 20.66
CA VAL A 284 -9.81 1.17 20.26
C VAL A 284 -8.52 0.92 21.00
N GLU A 285 -7.49 0.44 20.30
CA GLU A 285 -6.20 0.08 20.90
C GLU A 285 -5.38 1.30 21.35
N LYS A 286 -4.26 0.98 22.02
CA LYS A 286 -3.34 1.96 22.60
C LYS A 286 -2.88 3.00 21.56
N SER A 287 -2.94 4.28 21.94
CA SER A 287 -2.47 5.41 21.14
C SER A 287 -3.09 5.51 19.73
N CYS A 288 -4.22 4.86 19.45
CA CYS A 288 -4.78 4.75 18.08
C CYS A 288 -4.89 6.10 17.33
N PHE A 289 -5.36 7.15 18.00
CA PHE A 289 -5.52 8.52 17.49
C PHE A 289 -4.62 9.54 18.20
N GLN A 290 -3.53 9.09 18.81
CA GLN A 290 -2.59 10.01 19.48
C GLN A 290 -2.17 11.14 18.52
N ASP A 291 -2.10 12.38 19.01
CA ASP A 291 -1.71 13.58 18.26
C ASP A 291 -2.60 13.94 17.05
N CYS A 292 -3.83 13.41 16.98
CA CYS A 292 -4.84 13.85 16.01
C CYS A 292 -5.47 15.19 16.42
N SER A 293 -4.66 16.25 16.41
CA SER A 293 -5.01 17.54 17.01
C SER A 293 -6.25 18.25 16.42
N LYS A 294 -6.63 17.96 15.17
CA LYS A 294 -7.84 18.47 14.51
C LYS A 294 -9.03 17.51 14.51
N LEU A 295 -8.94 16.37 15.21
CA LEU A 295 -10.04 15.40 15.29
C LEU A 295 -11.20 16.04 16.05
N VAL A 296 -12.35 16.17 15.40
CA VAL A 296 -13.53 16.83 15.97
C VAL A 296 -14.50 15.80 16.54
N TRP A 297 -14.67 14.68 15.82
CA TRP A 297 -15.66 13.68 16.17
C TRP A 297 -15.27 12.26 15.76
N VAL A 298 -15.79 11.28 16.51
CA VAL A 298 -15.66 9.85 16.19
C VAL A 298 -17.01 9.16 16.39
N GLU A 299 -17.44 8.42 15.37
CA GLU A 299 -18.63 7.58 15.41
C GLU A 299 -18.21 6.11 15.40
N ALA A 300 -18.46 5.40 16.49
CA ALA A 300 -18.15 3.99 16.63
C ALA A 300 -19.13 3.34 17.64
N PRO A 301 -20.39 3.10 17.24
CA PRO A 301 -21.52 2.95 18.14
C PRO A 301 -21.47 1.69 19.02
N ILE A 302 -20.63 0.70 18.67
CA ILE A 302 -20.51 -0.57 19.41
C ILE A 302 -19.16 -0.71 20.13
N VAL A 303 -18.37 0.38 20.24
CA VAL A 303 -17.09 0.35 20.97
C VAL A 303 -17.33 0.05 22.44
N LYS A 304 -16.73 -1.03 22.92
CA LYS A 304 -16.82 -1.50 24.32
C LYS A 304 -15.65 -1.01 25.16
N ALA A 305 -14.46 -0.85 24.57
CA ALA A 305 -13.25 -0.48 25.29
C ALA A 305 -12.35 0.48 24.50
N VAL A 306 -11.77 1.43 25.22
CA VAL A 306 -10.77 2.40 24.73
C VAL A 306 -9.53 2.31 25.61
N LEU A 307 -8.37 2.01 25.01
CA LEU A 307 -7.14 1.77 25.75
C LEU A 307 -6.32 3.05 25.99
N SER A 308 -5.18 2.91 26.68
CA SER A 308 -4.33 4.02 27.10
C SER A 308 -3.91 4.87 25.92
N ASN A 309 -3.90 6.17 26.15
CA ASN A 309 -3.45 7.17 25.21
C ASN A 309 -4.20 7.22 23.86
N SER A 310 -5.28 6.45 23.67
CA SER A 310 -5.95 6.31 22.36
C SER A 310 -6.34 7.63 21.71
N PHE A 311 -6.68 8.66 22.48
CA PHE A 311 -7.01 10.01 22.01
C PHE A 311 -6.11 11.08 22.64
N THR A 312 -4.88 10.74 23.00
CA THR A 312 -3.93 11.73 23.55
C THR A 312 -3.76 12.90 22.59
N ASP A 313 -3.83 14.12 23.12
CA ASP A 313 -3.66 15.36 22.36
C ASP A 313 -4.63 15.55 21.17
N CYS A 314 -5.79 14.88 21.20
CA CYS A 314 -6.95 15.19 20.35
C CYS A 314 -7.66 16.48 20.82
N LYS A 315 -6.96 17.61 20.70
CA LYS A 315 -7.33 18.90 21.32
C LYS A 315 -8.72 19.42 20.92
N THR A 316 -9.18 19.15 19.70
CA THR A 316 -10.48 19.60 19.18
C THR A 316 -11.63 18.59 19.37
N LEU A 317 -11.36 17.39 19.86
CA LEU A 317 -12.35 16.32 19.95
C LEU A 317 -13.46 16.73 20.91
N ASN A 318 -14.70 16.80 20.43
CA ASN A 318 -15.82 17.30 21.22
C ASN A 318 -17.11 16.47 21.09
N ARG A 319 -17.11 15.45 20.21
CA ARG A 319 -18.21 14.51 20.01
C ARG A 319 -17.67 13.09 19.85
N ILE A 320 -18.25 12.18 20.61
CA ILE A 320 -18.04 10.74 20.46
C ILE A 320 -19.41 10.08 20.45
N TRP A 321 -19.60 9.10 19.57
CA TRP A 321 -20.78 8.24 19.53
C TRP A 321 -20.32 6.81 19.73
N PHE A 322 -20.15 6.43 21.00
CA PHE A 322 -19.76 5.09 21.44
C PHE A 322 -20.94 4.39 22.12
N ASP A 323 -20.78 3.10 22.39
CA ASP A 323 -21.73 2.34 23.20
C ASP A 323 -21.94 3.03 24.55
N SER A 324 -23.16 3.06 25.08
CA SER A 324 -23.44 3.76 26.33
C SER A 324 -22.66 3.20 27.53
N ASN A 325 -22.19 1.95 27.47
CA ASN A 325 -21.49 1.26 28.55
C ASN A 325 -19.99 1.08 28.27
N PHE A 326 -19.43 1.81 27.30
CA PHE A 326 -18.01 1.72 27.00
C PHE A 326 -17.14 2.06 28.23
N ILE A 327 -16.03 1.34 28.39
CA ILE A 327 -15.01 1.60 29.40
C ILE A 327 -13.76 2.22 28.75
N TYR A 328 -12.98 2.97 29.54
CA TYR A 328 -11.75 3.59 29.06
C TYR A 328 -10.66 3.65 30.14
N GLU A 329 -9.40 3.61 29.71
CA GLU A 329 -8.23 3.77 30.58
C GLU A 329 -7.99 5.25 30.95
N LYS A 330 -7.24 5.50 32.04
CA LYS A 330 -7.04 6.85 32.60
C LYS A 330 -6.60 7.89 31.57
N ASP A 331 -5.62 7.52 30.78
CA ASP A 331 -4.93 8.44 29.88
C ASP A 331 -5.51 8.37 28.46
N SER A 332 -6.60 7.61 28.24
CA SER A 332 -7.23 7.46 26.92
C SER A 332 -7.60 8.79 26.29
N PHE A 333 -7.99 9.80 27.07
CA PHE A 333 -8.40 11.12 26.58
C PHE A 333 -7.50 12.25 27.12
N LEU A 334 -6.25 11.94 27.46
CA LEU A 334 -5.29 12.95 27.93
C LEU A 334 -5.16 14.08 26.89
N GLY A 335 -5.23 15.35 27.31
CA GLY A 335 -5.13 16.49 26.38
C GLY A 335 -6.37 16.76 25.51
N CYS A 336 -7.47 15.99 25.64
CA CYS A 336 -8.76 16.25 24.98
C CYS A 336 -9.51 17.45 25.59
N ARG A 337 -8.96 18.66 25.45
CA ARG A 337 -9.45 19.89 26.09
C ARG A 337 -10.91 20.22 25.76
N ALA A 338 -11.32 20.01 24.51
CA ALA A 338 -12.69 20.30 24.06
C ALA A 338 -13.74 19.30 24.59
N LEU A 339 -13.35 18.05 24.87
CA LEU A 339 -14.20 17.03 25.47
C LEU A 339 -14.38 17.27 26.98
N ASN A 340 -13.27 17.57 27.66
CA ASN A 340 -13.23 17.80 29.10
C ASN A 340 -14.02 19.05 29.51
N ARG A 341 -13.95 20.14 28.74
CA ARG A 341 -14.73 21.36 28.99
C ARG A 341 -16.25 21.15 28.99
N LYS A 342 -16.74 20.09 28.36
CA LYS A 342 -18.17 19.78 28.26
C LYS A 342 -18.66 18.74 29.29
N ALA A 343 -17.81 18.32 30.24
CA ALA A 343 -18.12 17.29 31.25
C ALA A 343 -18.76 16.00 30.67
N LYS A 344 -18.43 15.65 29.42
CA LYS A 344 -19.11 14.58 28.66
C LYS A 344 -18.71 13.15 29.03
N LEU A 345 -17.64 12.98 29.80
CA LEU A 345 -17.14 11.67 30.19
C LEU A 345 -17.54 11.35 31.63
N ASP A 346 -18.25 10.23 31.79
CA ASP A 346 -18.62 9.71 33.10
C ASP A 346 -17.41 9.07 33.78
N LYS A 347 -16.94 9.71 34.86
CA LYS A 347 -15.81 9.23 35.66
C LYS A 347 -16.07 7.85 36.29
N ARG A 348 -17.31 7.37 36.39
CA ARG A 348 -17.63 6.00 36.89
C ARG A 348 -17.28 4.90 35.89
N LYS A 349 -17.13 5.23 34.60
CA LYS A 349 -16.71 4.30 33.54
C LYS A 349 -15.19 4.12 33.49
N TYR A 350 -14.46 4.88 34.30
CA TYR A 350 -13.04 4.72 34.56
C TYR A 350 -12.76 3.38 35.26
N HIS A 351 -12.04 2.48 34.59
CA HIS A 351 -11.56 1.25 35.22
C HIS A 351 -10.09 1.06 34.87
N ARG A 352 -9.25 0.79 35.88
CA ARG A 352 -7.93 0.18 35.65
C ARG A 352 -8.24 -1.25 35.19
N ILE A 353 -8.08 -1.56 33.90
CA ILE A 353 -8.54 -2.82 33.29
C ILE A 353 -8.09 -4.03 34.13
N THR A 354 -8.99 -4.59 34.94
CA THR A 354 -8.76 -5.77 35.81
C THR A 354 -9.16 -7.08 35.08
N GLY A 355 -8.87 -8.23 35.69
CA GLY A 355 -8.83 -9.57 35.04
C GLY A 355 -10.04 -10.01 34.20
N GLN A 356 -11.26 -9.51 34.47
CA GLN A 356 -12.45 -9.79 33.64
C GLN A 356 -12.39 -9.08 32.28
N TYR A 357 -11.76 -7.92 32.20
CA TYR A 357 -11.58 -7.17 30.96
C TYR A 357 -10.39 -7.64 30.14
N LYS A 358 -9.36 -8.25 30.78
CA LYS A 358 -8.42 -9.11 30.06
C LYS A 358 -9.17 -10.22 29.32
N LYS A 359 -10.31 -10.72 29.81
CA LYS A 359 -11.14 -11.68 29.06
C LYS A 359 -11.89 -11.02 27.91
N ILE A 360 -12.39 -9.77 28.01
CA ILE A 360 -12.99 -9.05 26.86
C ILE A 360 -11.94 -8.72 25.81
N CYS A 361 -10.79 -8.17 26.20
CA CYS A 361 -9.67 -7.97 25.27
C CYS A 361 -9.21 -9.32 24.70
N LYS A 362 -9.06 -10.38 25.52
CA LYS A 362 -8.75 -11.74 25.02
C LYS A 362 -9.86 -12.31 24.15
N TYR A 363 -11.14 -12.03 24.40
CA TYR A 363 -12.29 -12.55 23.66
C TYR A 363 -12.47 -11.80 22.33
N VAL A 364 -12.31 -10.48 22.32
CA VAL A 364 -12.16 -9.68 21.10
C VAL A 364 -10.87 -10.07 20.37
N HIS A 365 -9.79 -10.42 21.06
CA HIS A 365 -8.61 -11.01 20.42
C HIS A 365 -8.89 -12.43 19.89
N TYR A 366 -9.65 -13.27 20.60
CA TYR A 366 -9.90 -14.71 20.36
C TYR A 366 -11.00 -15.00 19.34
N LEU A 367 -12.20 -14.41 19.47
CA LEU A 367 -13.27 -14.45 18.46
C LEU A 367 -12.83 -13.97 17.08
N THR A 368 -11.73 -13.21 17.07
CA THR A 368 -11.18 -12.56 15.91
C THR A 368 -9.76 -13.10 15.62
N GLY A 369 -9.43 -14.27 16.18
CA GLY A 369 -8.18 -15.01 16.01
C GLY A 369 -8.39 -16.48 15.60
N ILE A 370 -9.61 -16.88 15.22
CA ILE A 370 -9.89 -18.20 14.65
C ILE A 370 -10.12 -18.04 13.15
N GLY A 371 -9.01 -17.90 12.46
CA GLY A 371 -8.78 -18.57 11.19
C GLY A 371 -7.55 -19.44 11.40
N LYS A 372 -7.70 -20.55 12.15
CA LYS A 372 -6.80 -21.67 11.94
C LYS A 372 -6.96 -22.03 10.46
N ILE A 373 -6.03 -21.58 9.64
CA ILE A 373 -5.71 -22.29 8.41
C ILE A 373 -5.17 -23.62 8.92
N GLN A 374 -6.06 -24.61 9.07
CA GLN A 374 -5.64 -25.99 8.94
C GLN A 374 -5.19 -26.11 7.50
N THR A 375 -3.88 -25.99 7.32
CA THR A 375 -3.19 -26.81 6.34
C THR A 375 -3.43 -28.25 6.75
N ASP A 376 -4.24 -28.95 5.98
CA ASP A 376 -3.96 -30.29 5.47
C ASP A 376 -4.60 -30.40 4.09
#